data_AF-A0A527ZNT1-F1
#
_entry.id   AF-A0A527ZNT1-F1
#
_cell.length_a   1.000
_cell.length_b   1.000
_cell.length_c   1.000
_cell.angle_alpha   90.00
_cell.angle_beta   90.00
_cell.angle_gamma   90.00
#
_symmetry.space_group_name_H-M   'P 1'
#
loop_
_entity.id
_entity.type
_entity.pdbx_description
1 polymer ?
#
loop_
_entity_poly.entity_id
_entity_poly.type
_entity_poly.pdbx_seq_one_letter_code
_entity_poly.pdbx_strand_id
1 'polypeptide(L)'
;ASFRVIADHLRSSCFLVADGVLPSNEGRGYVLRRIMRRAMRHAQLLGAHDPLMWQLVPALVREMGQAYPELVRGEQMITETLKLEETRFRKTLVRGLGLLSEATEKLSAGDMLDGETAFKLYDTYGFPLDLTQDALRRRNISVDLAGFTNAMEQQKAEARRSWAGSGEAATETVWFPVREEYGATEFLGYETEQAEGLIQALVRDGKLVDSAAKGEAVAAVVNQTPFYGESGGQMGDTGVITGEGFSIEISDTQKKADGLFVHLGKVADGTVNT
;
A
#
# COMPACT_ATOMS: atom_id res chain seq x y z
N ALA A 1 -2.97 -30.05 -13.79
CA ALA A 1 -3.06 -28.59 -13.95
C ALA A 1 -2.30 -27.82 -12.85
N SER A 2 -2.59 -28.04 -11.55
CA SER A 2 -1.97 -27.27 -10.46
C SER A 2 -0.44 -27.31 -10.42
N PHE A 3 0.19 -28.47 -10.63
CA PHE A 3 1.67 -28.56 -10.67
C PHE A 3 2.32 -27.62 -11.70
N ARG A 4 1.71 -27.47 -12.89
CA ARG A 4 2.23 -26.55 -13.92
C ARG A 4 2.13 -25.09 -13.48
N VAL A 5 1.02 -24.72 -12.84
CA VAL A 5 0.81 -23.37 -12.31
C VAL A 5 1.81 -23.05 -11.20
N ILE A 6 2.04 -24.02 -10.29
CA ILE A 6 3.04 -23.88 -9.22
C ILE A 6 4.43 -23.69 -9.81
N ALA A 7 4.85 -24.53 -10.76
CA ALA A 7 6.17 -24.45 -11.37
C ALA A 7 6.40 -23.11 -12.11
N ASP A 8 5.42 -22.65 -12.91
CA ASP A 8 5.53 -21.40 -13.66
C ASP A 8 5.59 -20.16 -12.75
N HIS A 9 4.75 -20.14 -11.72
CA HIS A 9 4.72 -19.03 -10.76
C HIS A 9 5.88 -19.06 -9.78
N LEU A 10 6.39 -20.24 -9.41
CA LEU A 10 7.66 -20.38 -8.68
C LEU A 10 8.78 -19.74 -9.50
N ARG A 11 8.94 -20.15 -10.76
CA ARG A 11 9.95 -19.60 -11.66
C ARG A 11 9.85 -18.08 -11.74
N SER A 12 8.67 -17.56 -12.08
CA SER A 12 8.44 -16.12 -12.21
C SER A 12 8.74 -15.36 -10.91
N SER A 13 8.33 -15.91 -9.76
CA SER A 13 8.60 -15.28 -8.46
C SER A 13 10.09 -15.26 -8.13
N CYS A 14 10.81 -16.36 -8.38
CA CYS A 14 12.23 -16.45 -8.11
C CYS A 14 13.05 -15.47 -8.96
N PHE A 15 12.72 -15.33 -10.26
CA PHE A 15 13.39 -14.34 -11.12
C PHE A 15 13.13 -12.91 -10.66
N LEU A 16 11.88 -12.55 -10.35
CA LEU A 16 11.56 -11.22 -9.85
C LEU A 16 12.31 -10.88 -8.56
N VAL A 17 12.40 -11.83 -7.63
CA VAL A 17 13.14 -11.63 -6.37
C VAL A 17 14.65 -11.57 -6.62
N ALA A 18 15.19 -12.38 -7.53
CA ALA A 18 16.61 -12.31 -7.93
C ALA A 18 16.98 -10.94 -8.52
N ASP A 19 16.04 -10.30 -9.23
CA ASP A 19 16.16 -8.94 -9.79
C ASP A 19 15.91 -7.82 -8.75
N GLY A 20 15.74 -8.18 -7.47
CA GLY A 20 15.55 -7.23 -6.37
C GLY A 20 14.11 -6.74 -6.18
N VAL A 21 13.12 -7.34 -6.84
CA VAL A 21 11.71 -7.02 -6.59
C VAL A 21 11.25 -7.73 -5.31
N LEU A 22 10.85 -6.96 -4.31
CA LEU A 22 10.27 -7.48 -3.07
C LEU A 22 8.74 -7.35 -3.06
N PRO A 23 8.02 -8.26 -2.37
CA PRO A 23 6.56 -8.18 -2.24
C PRO A 23 6.12 -6.85 -1.60
N SER A 24 5.19 -6.14 -2.25
CA SER A 24 4.65 -4.87 -1.76
C SER A 24 3.15 -4.72 -2.09
N ASN A 25 2.54 -3.63 -1.64
CA ASN A 25 1.14 -3.32 -1.94
C ASN A 25 0.94 -2.73 -3.35
N GLU A 26 2.01 -2.27 -4.02
CA GLU A 26 1.90 -1.50 -5.27
C GLU A 26 2.99 -1.86 -6.30
N GLY A 27 2.80 -1.41 -7.55
CA GLY A 27 3.78 -1.57 -8.63
C GLY A 27 4.22 -3.01 -8.86
N ARG A 28 5.54 -3.21 -9.06
CA ARG A 28 6.12 -4.54 -9.34
C ARG A 28 5.98 -5.52 -8.16
N GLY A 29 6.07 -5.01 -6.93
CA GLY A 29 5.94 -5.84 -5.72
C GLY A 29 4.52 -6.37 -5.54
N TYR A 30 3.50 -5.61 -5.94
CA TYR A 30 2.10 -6.09 -5.99
C TYR A 30 1.95 -7.25 -6.98
N VAL A 31 2.53 -7.12 -8.17
CA VAL A 31 2.47 -8.18 -9.20
C VAL A 31 3.15 -9.46 -8.70
N LEU A 32 4.34 -9.35 -8.11
CA LEU A 32 5.06 -10.47 -7.50
C LEU A 32 4.19 -11.18 -6.45
N ARG A 33 3.61 -10.40 -5.53
CA ARG A 33 2.73 -10.93 -4.49
C ARG A 33 1.53 -11.69 -5.09
N ARG A 34 0.94 -11.19 -6.18
CA ARG A 34 -0.17 -11.84 -6.89
C ARG A 34 0.23 -13.20 -7.45
N ILE A 35 1.39 -13.27 -8.11
CA ILE A 35 1.96 -14.51 -8.68
C ILE A 35 2.21 -15.54 -7.57
N MET A 36 2.88 -15.10 -6.49
CA MET A 36 3.19 -15.92 -5.33
C MET A 36 1.92 -16.51 -4.69
N ARG A 37 0.92 -15.66 -4.42
CA ARG A 37 -0.34 -16.07 -3.79
C ARG A 37 -1.13 -17.07 -4.64
N ARG A 38 -1.13 -16.91 -5.96
CA ARG A 38 -1.74 -17.89 -6.88
C ARG A 38 -1.05 -19.24 -6.78
N ALA A 39 0.28 -19.30 -6.74
CA ALA A 39 1.01 -20.55 -6.55
C ALA A 39 0.65 -21.22 -5.21
N MET A 40 0.65 -20.45 -4.11
CA MET A 40 0.30 -20.94 -2.77
C MET A 40 -1.12 -21.49 -2.71
N ARG A 41 -2.09 -20.85 -3.39
CA ARG A 41 -3.45 -21.40 -3.52
C ARG A 41 -3.43 -22.78 -4.18
N HIS A 42 -2.67 -22.95 -5.27
CA HIS A 42 -2.57 -24.24 -5.93
C HIS A 42 -1.89 -25.31 -5.06
N ALA A 43 -0.92 -24.94 -4.24
CA ALA A 43 -0.32 -25.83 -3.25
C ALA A 43 -1.37 -26.24 -2.19
N GLN A 44 -2.14 -25.30 -1.66
CA GLN A 44 -3.22 -25.57 -0.70
C GLN A 44 -4.29 -26.50 -1.29
N LEU A 45 -4.67 -26.32 -2.56
CA LEU A 45 -5.61 -27.20 -3.27
C LEU A 45 -5.09 -28.63 -3.45
N LEU A 46 -3.77 -28.83 -3.45
CA LEU A 46 -3.13 -30.14 -3.49
C LEU A 46 -2.95 -30.75 -2.10
N GLY A 47 -3.40 -30.08 -1.03
CA GLY A 47 -3.31 -30.58 0.34
C GLY A 47 -2.03 -30.17 1.08
N ALA A 48 -1.30 -29.16 0.62
CA ALA A 48 -0.15 -28.65 1.36
C ALA A 48 -0.60 -28.07 2.72
N HIS A 49 -0.11 -28.65 3.82
CA HIS A 49 -0.37 -28.19 5.18
C HIS A 49 0.75 -27.34 5.75
N ASP A 50 1.90 -27.25 5.11
CA ASP A 50 3.02 -26.42 5.56
C ASP A 50 3.51 -25.56 4.39
N PRO A 51 4.21 -24.44 4.65
CA PRO A 51 4.83 -23.65 3.60
C PRO A 51 5.70 -24.52 2.70
N LEU A 52 5.36 -24.58 1.41
CA LEU A 52 5.94 -25.50 0.44
C LEU A 52 6.77 -24.76 -0.62
N MET A 53 6.41 -23.54 -0.99
CA MET A 53 6.98 -22.85 -2.15
C MET A 53 8.49 -22.67 -2.03
N TRP A 54 8.96 -22.29 -0.85
CA TRP A 54 10.40 -22.11 -0.58
C TRP A 54 11.19 -23.43 -0.68
N GLN A 55 10.56 -24.57 -0.40
CA GLN A 55 11.21 -25.89 -0.50
C GLN A 55 11.46 -26.30 -1.96
N LEU A 56 10.78 -25.66 -2.91
CA LEU A 56 10.94 -25.91 -4.34
C LEU A 56 12.09 -25.09 -4.96
N VAL A 57 12.59 -24.06 -4.25
CA VAL A 57 13.68 -23.19 -4.74
C VAL A 57 14.93 -23.99 -5.12
N PRO A 58 15.44 -24.95 -4.31
CA PRO A 58 16.63 -25.71 -4.68
C PRO A 58 16.43 -26.53 -5.97
N ALA A 59 15.20 -26.98 -6.26
CA ALA A 59 14.92 -27.70 -7.50
C ALA A 59 14.98 -26.76 -8.72
N LEU A 60 14.46 -25.54 -8.58
CA LEU A 60 14.56 -24.52 -9.63
C LEU A 60 16.03 -24.11 -9.88
N VAL A 61 16.79 -23.89 -8.81
CA VAL A 61 18.21 -23.51 -8.90
C VAL A 61 19.04 -24.62 -9.56
N ARG A 62 18.78 -25.90 -9.24
CA ARG A 62 19.43 -27.01 -9.95
C ARG A 62 19.12 -27.05 -11.45
N GLU A 63 17.88 -26.78 -11.82
CA GLU A 63 17.44 -26.85 -13.22
C GLU A 63 17.94 -25.65 -14.05
N MET A 64 17.97 -24.46 -13.46
CA MET A 64 18.16 -23.20 -14.19
C MET A 64 19.43 -22.44 -13.82
N GLY A 65 20.04 -22.70 -12.66
CA GLY A 65 21.11 -21.88 -12.09
C GLY A 65 22.39 -21.81 -12.92
N GLN A 66 22.64 -22.81 -13.78
CA GLN A 66 23.79 -22.76 -14.70
C GLN A 66 23.63 -21.66 -15.78
N ALA A 67 22.41 -21.51 -16.32
CA ALA A 67 22.12 -20.50 -17.32
C ALA A 67 21.80 -19.13 -16.72
N TYR A 68 21.35 -19.11 -15.46
CA TYR A 68 20.89 -17.92 -14.73
C TYR A 68 21.59 -17.82 -13.36
N PRO A 69 22.87 -17.39 -13.31
CA PRO A 69 23.66 -17.33 -12.06
C PRO A 69 23.10 -16.40 -10.98
N GLU A 70 22.26 -15.43 -11.36
CA GLU A 70 21.48 -14.59 -10.45
C GLU A 70 20.55 -15.41 -9.54
N LEU A 71 20.01 -16.54 -9.99
CA LEU A 71 19.20 -17.43 -9.16
C LEU A 71 20.04 -18.10 -8.06
N VAL A 72 21.29 -18.46 -8.38
CA VAL A 72 22.24 -19.04 -7.40
C VAL A 72 22.63 -17.99 -6.38
N ARG A 73 23.00 -16.78 -6.83
CA ARG A 73 23.36 -15.66 -5.94
C ARG A 73 22.20 -15.22 -5.05
N GLY A 74 20.98 -15.21 -5.58
CA GLY A 74 19.78 -14.80 -4.88
C GLY A 74 19.09 -15.90 -4.06
N GLU A 75 19.58 -17.15 -4.08
CA GLU A 75 18.86 -18.32 -3.55
C GLU A 75 18.39 -18.12 -2.10
N GLN A 76 19.25 -17.55 -1.24
CA GLN A 76 18.90 -17.28 0.15
C GLN A 76 17.77 -16.26 0.28
N MET A 77 17.88 -15.11 -0.40
CA MET A 77 16.87 -14.05 -0.38
C MET A 77 15.54 -14.55 -0.95
N ILE A 78 15.57 -15.30 -2.05
CA ILE A 78 14.40 -15.93 -2.67
C ILE A 78 13.72 -16.87 -1.66
N THR A 79 14.50 -17.74 -1.03
CA THR A 79 14.01 -18.73 -0.07
C THR A 79 13.35 -18.05 1.13
N GLU A 80 14.01 -17.06 1.73
CA GLU A 80 13.48 -16.31 2.88
C GLU A 80 12.22 -15.53 2.51
N THR A 81 12.21 -14.85 1.35
CA THR A 81 11.06 -14.08 0.87
C THR A 81 9.83 -14.98 0.66
N LEU A 82 9.99 -16.10 -0.07
CA LEU A 82 8.89 -17.04 -0.31
C LEU A 82 8.38 -17.62 1.01
N LYS A 83 9.27 -18.02 1.91
CA LYS A 83 8.92 -18.62 3.20
C LYS A 83 8.13 -17.65 4.08
N LEU A 84 8.61 -16.40 4.20
CA LEU A 84 7.94 -15.38 5.02
C LEU A 84 6.56 -15.03 4.48
N GLU A 85 6.45 -14.78 3.17
CA GLU A 85 5.17 -14.44 2.55
C GLU A 85 4.18 -15.60 2.61
N GLU A 86 4.62 -16.83 2.33
CA GLU A 86 3.75 -18.00 2.42
C GLU A 86 3.23 -18.22 3.84
N THR A 87 4.13 -18.10 4.83
CA THR A 87 3.78 -18.24 6.26
C THR A 87 2.76 -17.19 6.68
N ARG A 88 2.96 -15.92 6.30
CA ARG A 88 2.03 -14.82 6.60
C ARG A 88 0.68 -15.02 5.92
N PHE A 89 0.70 -15.36 4.64
CA PHE A 89 -0.52 -15.43 3.84
C PHE A 89 -1.36 -16.68 4.11
N ARG A 90 -0.76 -17.78 4.57
CA ARG A 90 -1.45 -19.07 4.74
C ARG A 90 -2.72 -18.98 5.59
N LYS A 91 -2.69 -18.27 6.73
CA LYS A 91 -3.87 -18.14 7.61
C LYS A 91 -5.03 -17.46 6.87
N THR A 92 -4.74 -16.39 6.15
CA THR A 92 -5.69 -15.67 5.31
C THR A 92 -6.22 -16.54 4.18
N LEU A 93 -5.35 -17.31 3.52
CA LEU A 93 -5.72 -18.19 2.42
C LEU A 93 -6.71 -19.28 2.86
N VAL A 94 -6.40 -20.01 3.93
CA VAL A 94 -7.24 -21.12 4.41
C VAL A 94 -8.61 -20.61 4.83
N ARG A 95 -8.65 -19.55 5.64
CA ARG A 95 -9.90 -18.94 6.10
C ARG A 95 -10.72 -18.39 4.92
N GLY A 96 -10.07 -17.66 4.01
CA GLY A 96 -10.73 -17.04 2.87
C GLY A 96 -11.31 -18.05 1.88
N LEU A 97 -10.62 -19.17 1.63
CA LEU A 97 -11.14 -20.26 0.79
C LEU A 97 -12.38 -20.93 1.42
N GLY A 98 -12.41 -21.09 2.75
CA GLY A 98 -13.59 -21.59 3.46
C GLY A 98 -14.79 -20.67 3.29
N LEU A 99 -14.62 -19.38 3.62
CA LEU A 99 -15.68 -18.37 3.48
C LEU A 99 -16.17 -18.23 2.03
N LEU A 100 -15.27 -18.30 1.06
CA LEU A 100 -15.64 -18.27 -0.36
C LEU A 100 -16.45 -19.51 -0.76
N SER A 101 -16.10 -20.68 -0.23
CA SER A 101 -16.84 -21.91 -0.50
C SER A 101 -18.27 -21.81 0.03
N GLU A 102 -18.46 -21.31 1.25
CA GLU A 102 -19.77 -21.07 1.86
C GLU A 102 -20.59 -20.06 1.05
N ALA A 103 -19.99 -18.91 0.71
CA ALA A 103 -20.64 -17.86 -0.06
C ALA A 103 -21.10 -18.31 -1.46
N THR A 104 -20.44 -19.32 -2.02
CA THR A 104 -20.69 -19.77 -3.40
C THR A 104 -21.35 -21.13 -3.47
N GLU A 105 -21.78 -21.72 -2.35
CA GLU A 105 -22.33 -23.09 -2.30
C GLU A 105 -23.54 -23.27 -3.23
N LYS A 106 -24.40 -22.24 -3.31
CA LYS A 106 -25.62 -22.24 -4.13
C LYS A 106 -25.43 -21.75 -5.57
N LEU A 107 -24.23 -21.29 -5.92
CA LEU A 107 -23.93 -20.73 -7.23
C LEU A 107 -23.50 -21.81 -8.24
N SER A 108 -24.00 -21.68 -9.45
CA SER A 108 -23.77 -22.57 -10.59
C SER A 108 -22.96 -21.89 -11.69
N ALA A 109 -22.52 -22.67 -12.68
CA ALA A 109 -21.81 -22.13 -13.84
C ALA A 109 -22.64 -21.06 -14.56
N GLY A 110 -22.05 -19.90 -14.81
CA GLY A 110 -22.71 -18.73 -15.40
C GLY A 110 -23.18 -17.70 -14.36
N ASP A 111 -23.25 -18.06 -13.07
CA ASP A 111 -23.64 -17.13 -12.02
C ASP A 111 -22.51 -16.16 -11.65
N MET A 112 -22.87 -15.12 -10.88
CA MET A 112 -21.95 -14.14 -10.35
C MET A 112 -21.96 -14.16 -8.82
N LEU A 113 -20.78 -14.17 -8.21
CA LEU A 113 -20.63 -13.79 -6.81
C LEU A 113 -20.92 -12.30 -6.68
N ASP A 114 -21.80 -11.93 -5.75
CA ASP A 114 -22.14 -10.54 -5.49
C ASP A 114 -20.93 -9.73 -5.06
N GLY A 115 -20.88 -8.48 -5.52
CA GLY A 115 -19.74 -7.61 -5.30
C GLY A 115 -19.51 -7.24 -3.83
N GLU A 116 -20.58 -7.16 -3.03
CA GLU A 116 -20.52 -6.85 -1.60
C GLU A 116 -19.88 -8.00 -0.80
N THR A 117 -20.21 -9.25 -1.11
CA THR A 117 -19.57 -10.42 -0.51
C THR A 117 -18.12 -10.54 -0.93
N ALA A 118 -17.81 -10.31 -2.21
CA ALA A 118 -16.42 -10.26 -2.68
C ALA A 118 -15.64 -9.13 -1.97
N PHE A 119 -16.28 -7.99 -1.73
CA PHE A 119 -15.70 -6.87 -0.99
C PHE A 119 -15.45 -7.20 0.48
N LYS A 120 -16.41 -7.86 1.14
CA LYS A 120 -16.24 -8.33 2.52
C LYS A 120 -15.10 -9.34 2.67
N LEU A 121 -14.93 -10.25 1.70
CA LEU A 121 -13.78 -11.17 1.63
C LEU A 121 -12.46 -10.40 1.57
N TYR A 122 -12.40 -9.36 0.74
CA TYR A 122 -11.22 -8.51 0.57
C TYR A 122 -10.92 -7.65 1.80
N ASP A 123 -11.88 -6.83 2.23
CA ASP A 123 -11.70 -5.81 3.26
C ASP A 123 -11.63 -6.41 4.67
N THR A 124 -12.65 -7.19 5.05
CA THR A 124 -12.77 -7.69 6.42
C THR A 124 -11.85 -8.88 6.70
N TYR A 125 -11.65 -9.75 5.71
CA TYR A 125 -10.91 -11.01 5.89
C TYR A 125 -9.54 -11.02 5.20
N GLY A 126 -9.19 -9.96 4.46
CA GLY A 126 -7.90 -9.84 3.76
C GLY A 126 -7.74 -10.80 2.57
N PHE A 127 -8.82 -11.45 2.12
CA PHE A 127 -8.78 -12.44 1.04
C PHE A 127 -8.81 -11.74 -0.33
N PRO A 128 -7.71 -11.78 -1.10
CA PRO A 128 -7.55 -10.94 -2.28
C PRO A 128 -8.59 -11.19 -3.39
N LEU A 129 -9.08 -10.12 -4.04
CA LEU A 129 -10.06 -10.20 -5.12
C LEU A 129 -9.56 -11.07 -6.29
N ASP A 130 -8.29 -10.98 -6.65
CA ASP A 130 -7.69 -11.78 -7.70
C ASP A 130 -7.76 -13.28 -7.40
N LEU A 131 -7.57 -13.67 -6.13
CA LEU A 131 -7.72 -15.06 -5.70
C LEU A 131 -9.17 -15.50 -5.65
N THR A 132 -10.10 -14.62 -5.29
CA THR A 132 -11.54 -14.87 -5.42
C THR A 132 -11.90 -15.18 -6.87
N GLN A 133 -11.51 -14.30 -7.81
CA GLN A 133 -11.76 -14.49 -9.24
C GLN A 133 -11.12 -15.78 -9.77
N ASP A 134 -9.87 -16.06 -9.39
CA ASP A 134 -9.18 -17.28 -9.80
C ASP A 134 -9.81 -18.54 -9.21
N ALA A 135 -10.37 -18.44 -8.00
CA ALA A 135 -11.05 -19.53 -7.33
C ALA A 135 -12.32 -19.95 -8.07
N LEU A 136 -13.11 -18.96 -8.46
CA LEU A 136 -14.40 -19.15 -9.11
C LEU A 136 -14.30 -19.49 -10.59
N ARG A 137 -13.21 -19.07 -11.26
CA ARG A 137 -12.98 -19.34 -12.69
C ARG A 137 -13.15 -20.81 -13.08
N ARG A 138 -12.70 -21.75 -12.23
CA ARG A 138 -12.83 -23.20 -12.52
C ARG A 138 -14.28 -23.70 -12.53
N ARG A 139 -15.18 -23.02 -11.82
CA ARG A 139 -16.61 -23.32 -11.77
C ARG A 139 -17.41 -22.49 -12.78
N ASN A 140 -16.73 -21.71 -13.62
CA ASN A 140 -17.35 -20.75 -14.54
C ASN A 140 -18.28 -19.75 -13.83
N ILE A 141 -17.91 -19.34 -12.61
CA ILE A 141 -18.59 -18.30 -11.83
C ILE A 141 -17.74 -17.03 -11.93
N SER A 142 -18.35 -15.89 -12.25
CA SER A 142 -17.67 -14.59 -12.25
C SER A 142 -17.90 -13.84 -10.93
N VAL A 143 -17.19 -12.73 -10.75
CA VAL A 143 -17.41 -11.81 -9.63
C VAL A 143 -18.03 -10.55 -10.20
N ASP A 144 -19.07 -10.04 -9.57
CA ASP A 144 -19.62 -8.73 -9.88
C ASP A 144 -18.62 -7.62 -9.47
N LEU A 145 -17.81 -7.21 -10.44
CA LEU A 145 -16.80 -6.18 -10.24
C LEU A 145 -17.41 -4.79 -10.05
N ALA A 146 -18.56 -4.52 -10.67
CA ALA A 146 -19.23 -3.23 -10.50
C ALA A 146 -19.76 -3.10 -9.07
N GLY A 147 -20.39 -4.14 -8.54
CA GLY A 147 -20.81 -4.22 -7.14
C GLY A 147 -19.62 -4.09 -6.18
N PHE A 148 -18.49 -4.74 -6.46
CA PHE A 148 -17.28 -4.66 -5.63
C PHE A 148 -16.72 -3.24 -5.58
N THR A 149 -16.59 -2.59 -6.74
CA THR A 149 -16.12 -1.20 -6.82
C THR A 149 -17.08 -0.24 -6.11
N ASN A 150 -18.40 -0.43 -6.28
CA ASN A 150 -19.39 0.37 -5.58
C ASN A 150 -19.28 0.22 -4.06
N ALA A 151 -19.11 -1.00 -3.55
CA ALA A 151 -18.93 -1.25 -2.12
C ALA A 151 -17.64 -0.60 -1.58
N MET A 152 -16.55 -0.66 -2.34
CA MET A 152 -15.29 0.01 -2.00
C MET A 152 -15.45 1.53 -1.92
N GLU A 153 -16.12 2.15 -2.89
CA GLU A 153 -16.36 3.60 -2.89
C GLU A 153 -17.33 4.03 -1.78
N GLN A 154 -18.34 3.21 -1.47
CA GLN A 154 -19.23 3.45 -0.33
C GLN A 154 -18.47 3.42 1.00
N GLN A 155 -17.58 2.43 1.20
CA GLN A 155 -16.76 2.36 2.41
C GLN A 155 -15.80 3.55 2.51
N LYS A 156 -15.15 3.96 1.41
CA LYS A 156 -14.32 5.18 1.41
C LYS A 156 -15.14 6.42 1.74
N ALA A 157 -16.32 6.57 1.15
CA ALA A 157 -17.22 7.70 1.42
C ALA A 157 -17.77 7.68 2.85
N GLU A 158 -18.02 6.49 3.42
CA GLU A 158 -18.44 6.32 4.81
C GLU A 158 -17.30 6.59 5.78
N ALA A 159 -16.09 6.11 5.51
CA ALA A 159 -14.89 6.46 6.27
C ALA A 159 -14.66 7.98 6.26
N ARG A 160 -14.86 8.66 5.13
CA ARG A 160 -14.83 10.13 5.04
C ARG A 160 -15.93 10.80 5.87
N ARG A 161 -17.14 10.23 5.89
CA ARG A 161 -18.29 10.77 6.66
C ARG A 161 -18.20 10.51 8.16
N SER A 162 -17.74 9.34 8.59
CA SER A 162 -17.53 8.99 10.00
C SER A 162 -16.36 9.78 10.59
N TRP A 163 -15.35 10.09 9.77
CA TRP A 163 -14.26 11.00 10.13
C TRP A 163 -14.73 12.46 10.26
N ALA A 164 -15.77 12.89 9.54
CA ALA A 164 -16.28 14.26 9.59
C ALA A 164 -17.09 14.62 10.87
N GLY A 165 -17.25 13.70 11.83
CA GLY A 165 -18.15 13.85 12.99
C GLY A 165 -17.55 14.46 14.26
N SER A 166 -16.22 14.55 14.39
CA SER A 166 -15.55 15.16 15.56
C SER A 166 -14.81 16.43 15.13
N GLY A 167 -15.08 17.57 15.78
CA GLY A 167 -14.64 18.90 15.33
C GLY A 167 -13.13 19.13 15.11
N GLU A 168 -12.23 18.23 15.54
CA GLU A 168 -10.80 18.25 15.20
C GLU A 168 -10.51 17.73 13.77
N ALA A 169 -11.48 17.10 13.12
CA ALA A 169 -11.30 16.28 11.94
C ALA A 169 -11.46 17.00 10.59
N ALA A 170 -12.00 18.23 10.58
CA ALA A 170 -12.08 19.03 9.36
C ALA A 170 -10.67 19.29 8.78
N THR A 171 -9.68 19.50 9.65
CA THR A 171 -8.28 19.73 9.27
C THR A 171 -7.62 18.48 8.69
N GLU A 172 -8.11 17.26 8.96
CA GLU A 172 -7.49 16.04 8.42
C GLU A 172 -8.01 15.65 7.03
N THR A 173 -9.21 16.10 6.64
CA THR A 173 -9.78 15.78 5.32
C THR A 173 -9.04 16.45 4.16
N VAL A 174 -8.41 17.60 4.40
CA VAL A 174 -7.66 18.37 3.39
C VAL A 174 -6.39 17.65 2.92
N TRP A 175 -5.81 16.76 3.74
CA TRP A 175 -4.53 16.11 3.42
C TRP A 175 -4.66 15.01 2.37
N PHE A 176 -5.81 14.34 2.27
CA PHE A 176 -5.98 13.26 1.28
C PHE A 176 -5.96 13.78 -0.17
N PRO A 177 -6.73 14.83 -0.54
CA PRO A 177 -6.61 15.43 -1.87
C PRO A 177 -5.21 15.97 -2.16
N VAL A 178 -4.57 16.61 -1.17
CA VAL A 178 -3.19 17.11 -1.32
C VAL A 178 -2.21 15.97 -1.60
N ARG A 179 -2.34 14.83 -0.90
CA ARG A 179 -1.50 13.64 -1.10
C ARG A 179 -1.72 13.01 -2.49
N GLU A 180 -2.96 13.01 -2.96
CA GLU A 180 -3.35 12.46 -4.26
C GLU A 180 -2.81 13.33 -5.40
N GLU A 181 -2.86 14.66 -5.24
CA GLU A 181 -2.39 15.62 -6.25
C GLU A 181 -0.86 15.73 -6.30
N TYR A 182 -0.19 15.83 -5.15
CA TYR A 182 1.23 16.20 -5.08
C TYR A 182 2.18 15.05 -4.75
N GLY A 183 1.66 13.88 -4.33
CA GLY A 183 2.51 12.76 -3.91
C GLY A 183 2.92 12.82 -2.44
N ALA A 184 3.83 11.93 -2.04
CA ALA A 184 4.43 11.96 -0.70
C ALA A 184 5.60 12.96 -0.67
N THR A 185 5.85 13.54 0.50
CA THR A 185 7.03 14.39 0.72
C THR A 185 8.29 13.53 0.83
N GLU A 186 9.34 13.89 0.12
CA GLU A 186 10.66 13.26 0.23
C GLU A 186 11.34 13.71 1.53
N PHE A 187 11.70 12.74 2.39
CA PHE A 187 12.33 13.03 3.67
C PHE A 187 13.85 12.94 3.58
N LEU A 188 14.53 14.05 3.88
CA LEU A 188 15.98 14.21 3.76
C LEU A 188 16.71 14.26 5.12
N GLY A 189 15.97 14.21 6.23
CA GLY A 189 16.49 14.46 7.58
C GLY A 189 17.47 13.42 8.13
N TYR A 190 17.76 12.35 7.39
CA TYR A 190 18.84 11.43 7.71
C TYR A 190 20.21 11.91 7.21
N GLU A 191 20.24 12.81 6.23
CA GLU A 191 21.46 13.24 5.54
C GLU A 191 21.79 14.71 5.81
N THR A 192 20.77 15.55 6.02
CA THR A 192 20.93 17.00 6.18
C THR A 192 19.87 17.61 7.10
N GLU A 193 20.23 18.71 7.77
CA GLU A 193 19.32 19.55 8.57
C GLU A 193 18.79 20.75 7.77
N GLN A 194 19.27 20.94 6.53
CA GLN A 194 18.88 22.04 5.64
C GLN A 194 18.63 21.49 4.24
N ALA A 195 17.53 21.93 3.61
CA ALA A 195 17.24 21.60 2.22
C ALA A 195 16.46 22.73 1.55
N GLU A 196 16.60 22.84 0.23
CA GLU A 196 15.73 23.67 -0.61
C GLU A 196 14.53 22.85 -1.08
N GLY A 197 13.36 23.46 -1.22
CA GLY A 197 12.14 22.78 -1.63
C GLY A 197 11.08 23.76 -2.15
N LEU A 198 10.02 23.20 -2.72
CA LEU A 198 8.85 23.92 -3.22
C LEU A 198 7.68 23.72 -2.26
N ILE A 199 6.97 24.80 -1.94
CA ILE A 199 5.70 24.74 -1.24
C ILE A 199 4.64 24.26 -2.24
N GLN A 200 4.07 23.09 -2.00
CA GLN A 200 3.08 22.47 -2.87
C GLN A 200 1.65 22.83 -2.46
N ALA A 201 1.42 23.04 -1.16
CA ALA A 201 0.11 23.43 -0.65
C ALA A 201 0.24 24.25 0.64
N LEU A 202 -0.65 25.22 0.79
CA LEU A 202 -0.89 25.94 2.04
C LEU A 202 -2.30 25.65 2.52
N VAL A 203 -2.44 25.35 3.81
CA VAL A 203 -3.73 25.09 4.44
C VAL A 203 -3.90 25.99 5.65
N ARG A 204 -5.05 26.66 5.71
CA ARG A 204 -5.47 27.50 6.84
C ARG A 204 -6.91 27.17 7.22
N ASP A 205 -7.17 27.01 8.51
CA ASP A 205 -8.49 26.66 9.05
C ASP A 205 -9.14 25.45 8.35
N GLY A 206 -8.32 24.45 8.00
CA GLY A 206 -8.76 23.23 7.31
C GLY A 206 -9.10 23.40 5.83
N LYS A 207 -8.74 24.53 5.20
CA LYS A 207 -8.99 24.80 3.77
C LYS A 207 -7.69 25.10 3.04
N LEU A 208 -7.60 24.67 1.79
CA LEU A 208 -6.54 25.09 0.87
C LEU A 208 -6.66 26.59 0.59
N VAL A 209 -5.51 27.26 0.63
CA VAL A 209 -5.36 28.68 0.30
C VAL A 209 -4.17 28.85 -0.63
N ASP A 210 -4.25 29.81 -1.54
CA ASP A 210 -3.16 30.08 -2.49
C ASP A 210 -2.04 30.93 -1.86
N SER A 211 -2.34 31.62 -0.75
CA SER A 211 -1.40 32.51 -0.07
C SER A 211 -1.69 32.64 1.42
N ALA A 212 -0.66 32.94 2.22
CA ALA A 212 -0.79 33.33 3.62
C ALA A 212 0.12 34.53 3.95
N ALA A 213 -0.42 35.50 4.70
CA ALA A 213 0.26 36.75 5.03
C ALA A 213 0.87 36.74 6.44
N LYS A 214 1.79 37.69 6.68
CA LYS A 214 2.40 37.91 8.00
C LYS A 214 1.37 37.89 9.13
N GLY A 215 1.64 37.09 10.14
CA GLY A 215 0.80 36.94 11.32
C GLY A 215 -0.20 35.78 11.24
N GLU A 216 -0.40 35.19 10.06
CA GLU A 216 -1.35 34.10 9.88
C GLU A 216 -0.72 32.74 10.25
N ALA A 217 -1.50 31.92 10.96
CA ALA A 217 -1.16 30.52 11.17
C ALA A 217 -1.43 29.75 9.89
N VAL A 218 -0.51 28.86 9.51
CA VAL A 218 -0.59 28.09 8.27
C VAL A 218 0.06 26.72 8.46
N ALA A 219 -0.46 25.76 7.73
CA ALA A 219 0.14 24.45 7.56
C ALA A 219 0.69 24.36 6.13
N ALA A 220 2.01 24.20 6.00
CA ALA A 220 2.69 24.13 4.72
C ALA A 220 3.10 22.69 4.37
N VAL A 221 2.80 22.28 3.15
CA VAL A 221 3.27 21.02 2.56
C VAL A 221 4.32 21.35 1.51
N VAL A 222 5.44 20.64 1.55
CA VAL A 222 6.56 20.80 0.61
C VAL A 222 6.86 19.48 -0.08
N ASN A 223 7.53 19.56 -1.24
CA ASN A 223 7.94 18.38 -1.98
C ASN A 223 9.05 17.57 -1.27
N GLN A 224 9.94 18.24 -0.54
CA GLN A 224 11.01 17.62 0.23
C GLN A 224 11.34 18.40 1.50
N THR A 225 11.74 17.72 2.58
CA THR A 225 12.05 18.36 3.86
C THR A 225 13.07 17.57 4.71
N PRO A 226 13.96 18.25 5.46
CA PRO A 226 14.75 17.62 6.51
C PRO A 226 13.97 17.49 7.84
N PHE A 227 12.82 18.15 7.99
CA PHE A 227 12.07 18.17 9.25
C PHE A 227 11.46 16.80 9.54
N TYR A 228 11.79 16.24 10.69
CA TYR A 228 11.20 14.99 11.14
C TYR A 228 9.76 15.23 11.60
N GLY A 229 8.81 14.56 10.95
CA GLY A 229 7.42 14.57 11.38
C GLY A 229 7.18 13.64 12.59
N GLU A 230 6.40 14.11 13.56
CA GLU A 230 6.05 13.40 14.80
C GLU A 230 5.72 11.92 14.54
N SER A 231 6.45 11.02 15.21
CA SER A 231 6.30 9.57 15.01
C SER A 231 7.01 8.79 16.11
N GLY A 232 6.41 7.67 16.56
CA GLY A 232 7.04 6.76 17.52
C GLY A 232 7.21 7.35 18.93
N GLY A 233 6.40 8.35 19.30
CA GLY A 233 6.48 9.05 20.59
C GLY A 233 7.52 10.18 20.64
N GLN A 234 8.20 10.48 19.53
CA GLN A 234 9.07 11.65 19.38
C GLN A 234 8.27 12.82 18.82
N MET A 235 8.41 13.99 19.44
CA MET A 235 7.84 15.27 18.96
C MET A 235 8.40 15.63 17.58
N GLY A 236 7.58 16.30 16.76
CA GLY A 236 8.00 16.81 15.46
C GLY A 236 9.01 17.93 15.56
N ASP A 237 9.81 18.10 14.50
CA ASP A 237 10.82 19.14 14.45
C ASP A 237 10.22 20.54 14.32
N THR A 238 10.96 21.51 14.85
CA THR A 238 10.68 22.95 14.80
C THR A 238 11.81 23.67 14.08
N GLY A 239 11.52 24.83 13.51
CA GLY A 239 12.52 25.54 12.71
C GLY A 239 11.91 26.66 11.89
N VAL A 240 12.53 26.97 10.75
CA VAL A 240 12.08 28.06 9.88
C VAL A 240 12.11 27.61 8.43
N ILE A 241 11.03 27.89 7.70
CA ILE A 241 11.01 27.86 6.23
C ILE A 241 11.18 29.30 5.74
N THR A 242 12.15 29.55 4.87
CA THR A 242 12.39 30.87 4.29
C THR A 242 12.37 30.79 2.77
N GLY A 243 11.89 31.86 2.13
CA GLY A 243 11.89 32.00 0.68
C GLY A 243 12.03 33.46 0.28
N GLU A 244 11.83 33.76 -1.01
CA GLU A 244 11.95 35.12 -1.51
C GLU A 244 10.84 36.01 -0.94
N GLY A 245 11.20 36.84 0.04
CA GLY A 245 10.30 37.81 0.64
C GLY A 245 9.29 37.24 1.66
N PHE A 246 9.49 36.02 2.17
CA PHE A 246 8.70 35.49 3.28
C PHE A 246 9.50 34.58 4.23
N SER A 247 9.01 34.44 5.46
CA SER A 247 9.47 33.43 6.41
C SER A 247 8.31 32.84 7.22
N ILE A 248 8.38 31.54 7.50
CA ILE A 248 7.41 30.81 8.32
C ILE A 248 8.17 30.20 9.49
N GLU A 249 7.78 30.56 10.72
CA GLU A 249 8.24 29.91 11.94
C GLU A 249 7.43 28.62 12.14
N ILE A 250 8.11 27.47 12.07
CA ILE A 250 7.52 26.15 12.23
C ILE A 250 7.57 25.75 13.70
N SER A 251 6.39 25.56 14.28
CA SER A 251 6.22 25.15 15.68
C SER A 251 6.06 23.64 15.87
N ASP A 252 5.70 22.91 14.80
CA ASP A 252 5.57 21.45 14.83
C ASP A 252 5.56 20.90 13.39
N THR A 253 6.00 19.64 13.23
CA THR A 253 5.94 18.92 11.95
C THR A 253 5.23 17.60 12.15
N GLN A 254 4.19 17.33 11.38
CA GLN A 254 3.37 16.12 11.54
C GLN A 254 3.35 15.26 10.28
N LYS A 255 3.27 13.94 10.47
CA LYS A 255 3.02 13.00 9.36
C LYS A 255 1.52 12.82 9.16
N LYS A 256 1.02 13.12 7.96
CA LYS A 256 -0.40 12.97 7.58
C LYS A 256 -0.53 12.17 6.28
N ALA A 257 -1.72 11.61 6.05
CA ALA A 257 -2.12 10.94 4.81
C ALA A 257 -1.06 10.00 4.19
N ASP A 258 -0.40 9.17 5.02
CA ASP A 258 0.64 8.22 4.63
C ASP A 258 1.72 8.81 3.69
N GLY A 259 2.61 9.63 4.27
CA GLY A 259 3.80 10.16 3.62
C GLY A 259 3.82 11.67 3.37
N LEU A 260 2.79 12.43 3.76
CA LEU A 260 2.88 13.90 3.79
C LEU A 260 3.55 14.37 5.08
N PHE A 261 4.47 15.32 4.94
CA PHE A 261 5.04 16.06 6.06
C PHE A 261 4.43 17.45 6.08
N VAL A 262 3.63 17.72 7.11
CA VAL A 262 2.86 18.96 7.29
C VAL A 262 3.57 19.82 8.32
N HIS A 263 4.04 21.00 7.89
CA HIS A 263 4.78 21.94 8.73
C HIS A 263 3.79 22.97 9.30
N LEU A 264 3.48 22.84 10.59
CA LEU A 264 2.56 23.72 11.30
C LEU A 264 3.32 24.93 11.82
N GLY A 265 2.92 26.12 11.39
CA GLY A 265 3.65 27.32 11.74
C GLY A 265 2.86 28.61 11.58
N LYS A 266 3.59 29.72 11.69
CA LYS A 266 3.06 31.07 11.53
C LYS A 266 3.97 31.86 10.57
N VAL A 267 3.37 32.59 9.64
CA VAL A 267 4.12 33.48 8.76
C VAL A 267 4.69 34.63 9.60
N ALA A 268 6.01 34.63 9.80
CA ALA A 268 6.71 35.61 10.63
C ALA A 268 6.95 36.92 9.85
N ASP A 269 7.20 36.81 8.54
CA ASP A 269 7.36 37.97 7.67
C ASP A 269 6.88 37.70 6.23
N GLY A 270 6.44 38.76 5.54
CA GLY A 270 6.08 38.68 4.13
C GLY A 270 4.73 38.04 3.80
N THR A 271 4.64 37.46 2.60
CA THR A 271 3.49 36.69 2.11
C THR A 271 4.01 35.47 1.37
N VAL A 272 3.62 34.29 1.84
CA VAL A 272 3.94 33.02 1.18
C VAL A 272 2.86 32.69 0.17
N ASN A 273 3.25 32.15 -0.98
CA ASN A 273 2.35 31.65 -2.02
C ASN A 273 2.75 30.22 -2.40
N THR A 274 1.78 29.43 -2.84
CA THR A 274 2.01 28.14 -3.53
C THR A 274 2.40 28.35 -4.98
#